data_AF-A0A3D0XU48-F1
#
_entry.id   AF-A0A3D0XU48-F1
#
_cell.length_a   1.000
_cell.length_b   1.000
_cell.length_c   1.000
_cell.angle_alpha   90.00
_cell.angle_beta   90.00
_cell.angle_gamma   90.00
#
_symmetry.space_group_name_H-M   'P 1'
#
loop_
_entity.id
_entity.type
_entity.pdbx_description
1 polymer ?
#
loop_
_entity_poly.entity_id
_entity_poly.type
_entity_poly.pdbx_seq_one_letter_code
_entity_poly.pdbx_strand_id
1 'polypeptide(L)'
;NYSVQLGNYRIAEKFTAPPKRYTQATLIMDMTQVAKYVTDPQAKAALQAKDKDKKGENGSIGTPATRDSIIETLIKRGYIQDDGKHLVSTQYGRQFYDLLPDDIKKPDLTALWWTIQEDIKSGNAQISDMTNSVLASIRKHLQDDYSAVHVDHAADREEIGKCPLCGKPVYETKLSFACSGYKNGCKFAIWKENGFFKHFGKKVTKAAAKTLL
;
A
#
# COMPACT_ATOMS: atom_id res chain seq x y z
N ASN A 1 0.88 -13.51 62.37
CA ASN A 1 1.99 -12.64 61.96
C ASN A 1 2.83 -13.35 60.92
N TYR A 2 2.62 -13.06 59.63
CA TYR A 2 3.50 -13.56 58.58
C TYR A 2 4.70 -12.63 58.45
N SER A 3 5.91 -13.12 58.72
CA SER A 3 7.15 -12.41 58.41
C SER A 3 7.59 -12.82 57.01
N VAL A 4 7.65 -11.87 56.08
CA VAL A 4 8.25 -12.11 54.76
C VAL A 4 9.68 -11.57 54.79
N GLN A 5 10.65 -12.41 54.43
CA GLN A 5 12.02 -11.96 54.21
C GLN A 5 12.23 -11.69 52.72
N LEU A 6 12.77 -10.52 52.39
CA LEU A 6 13.19 -10.19 51.03
C LEU A 6 14.41 -11.05 50.68
N GLY A 7 14.27 -11.90 49.67
CA GLY A 7 15.37 -12.68 49.12
C GLY A 7 16.34 -11.85 48.28
N ASN A 8 17.20 -12.52 47.51
CA ASN A 8 18.15 -11.87 46.61
C ASN A 8 17.43 -10.94 45.62
N TYR A 9 17.75 -9.65 45.69
CA TYR A 9 17.30 -8.65 44.73
C TYR A 9 18.45 -8.28 43.78
N ARG A 10 18.10 -7.98 42.53
CA ARG A 10 19.02 -7.42 41.55
C ARG A 10 18.35 -6.24 40.85
N ILE A 11 19.09 -5.15 40.67
CA ILE A 11 18.66 -4.05 39.81
C ILE A 11 18.83 -4.52 38.37
N ALA A 12 17.72 -4.66 37.65
CA ALA A 12 17.74 -5.08 36.26
C ALA A 12 17.75 -3.85 35.35
N GLU A 13 18.92 -3.55 34.78
CA GLU A 13 19.01 -2.57 33.70
C GLU A 13 18.37 -3.14 32.42
N LYS A 14 17.51 -2.36 31.77
CA LYS A 14 16.82 -2.74 30.54
C LYS A 14 16.83 -1.59 29.55
N PHE A 15 16.94 -1.92 28.27
CA PHE A 15 16.81 -0.99 27.17
C PHE A 15 15.48 -1.20 26.44
N THR A 16 14.94 -0.12 25.88
CA THR A 16 13.79 -0.21 24.97
C THR A 16 14.22 -0.84 23.66
N ALA A 17 13.43 -1.78 23.15
CA ALA A 17 13.62 -2.31 21.81
C ALA A 17 12.78 -1.50 20.81
N PRO A 18 13.22 -1.35 19.55
CA PRO A 18 12.39 -0.79 18.51
C PRO A 18 11.14 -1.66 18.29
N PRO A 19 10.04 -1.09 17.75
CA PRO A 19 8.86 -1.85 17.39
C PRO A 19 9.20 -3.00 16.45
N LYS A 20 8.57 -4.17 16.67
CA LYS A 20 8.71 -5.30 15.77
C LYS A 20 8.02 -4.99 14.44
N ARG A 21 8.61 -5.45 13.34
CA ARG A 21 7.95 -5.43 12.03
C ARG A 21 6.70 -6.30 12.07
N TYR A 22 5.74 -5.97 11.22
CA TYR A 22 4.55 -6.79 11.05
C TYR A 22 4.88 -8.11 10.35
N THR A 23 4.30 -9.21 10.83
CA THR A 23 3.92 -10.37 10.01
C THR A 23 2.51 -10.16 9.45
N GLN A 24 2.07 -10.98 8.49
CA GLN A 24 0.68 -10.94 7.99
C GLN A 24 -0.34 -11.05 9.13
N ALA A 25 -0.16 -12.00 10.05
CA ALA A 25 -1.05 -12.19 11.19
C ALA A 25 -1.10 -10.95 12.10
N THR A 26 0.05 -10.33 12.39
CA THR A 26 0.06 -9.13 13.24
C THR A 26 -0.49 -7.89 12.54
N LEU A 27 -0.38 -7.80 11.21
CA LEU A 27 -0.99 -6.71 10.44
C LEU A 27 -2.51 -6.87 10.42
N ILE A 28 -3.02 -8.08 10.18
CA ILE A 28 -4.46 -8.39 10.24
C ILE A 28 -5.02 -8.08 11.62
N MET A 29 -4.30 -8.50 12.68
CA MET A 29 -4.65 -8.17 14.06
C MET A 29 -4.73 -6.65 14.25
N ASP A 30 -3.85 -5.87 13.63
CA ASP A 30 -3.90 -4.42 13.72
C ASP A 30 -5.04 -3.79 12.93
N MET A 31 -5.37 -4.37 11.77
CA MET A 31 -6.53 -3.98 10.99
C MET A 31 -7.85 -4.19 11.76
N THR A 32 -7.90 -5.06 12.76
CA THR A 32 -9.08 -5.23 13.63
C THR A 32 -9.21 -4.15 14.70
N GLN A 33 -8.16 -3.36 14.95
CA GLN A 33 -8.08 -2.40 16.05
C GLN A 33 -7.49 -1.03 15.64
N VAL A 34 -7.78 -0.60 14.41
CA VAL A 34 -7.23 0.62 13.80
C VAL A 34 -7.60 1.89 14.57
N ALA A 35 -8.71 1.90 15.31
CA ALA A 35 -9.11 3.01 16.17
C ALA A 35 -8.02 3.48 17.16
N LYS A 36 -7.03 2.64 17.49
CA LYS A 36 -5.89 3.07 18.31
C LYS A 36 -4.95 4.06 17.62
N TYR A 37 -5.00 4.15 16.29
CA TYR A 37 -4.22 5.07 15.46
C TYR A 37 -4.99 6.31 15.03
N VAL A 38 -6.31 6.36 15.31
CA VAL A 38 -7.15 7.52 15.00
C VAL A 38 -6.93 8.59 16.07
N THR A 39 -6.61 9.79 15.62
CA THR A 39 -6.34 10.93 16.52
C THR A 39 -7.61 11.72 16.86
N ASP A 40 -8.57 11.77 15.94
CA ASP A 40 -9.84 12.44 16.20
C ASP A 40 -10.73 11.61 17.17
N PRO A 41 -11.13 12.17 18.32
CA PRO A 41 -11.91 11.43 19.30
C PRO A 41 -13.28 10.97 18.80
N GLN A 42 -13.94 11.74 17.93
CA GLN A 42 -15.27 11.39 17.42
C GLN A 42 -15.19 10.25 16.41
N ALA A 43 -14.26 10.33 15.46
CA ALA A 43 -13.95 9.29 14.49
C ALA A 43 -13.53 7.98 15.19
N LYS A 44 -12.70 8.08 16.24
CA LYS A 44 -12.32 6.93 17.05
C LYS A 44 -13.53 6.28 17.71
N ALA A 45 -14.37 7.07 18.38
CA ALA A 45 -15.57 6.56 19.03
C ALA A 45 -16.54 5.91 18.03
N ALA A 46 -16.71 6.51 16.85
CA ALA A 46 -17.54 5.97 15.77
C ALA A 46 -17.03 4.61 15.30
N LEU A 47 -15.73 4.47 15.01
CA LEU A 47 -15.13 3.18 14.66
C LEU A 47 -15.33 2.13 15.76
N GLN A 48 -15.15 2.49 17.03
CA GLN A 48 -15.36 1.52 18.11
C GLN A 48 -16.83 1.11 18.23
N ALA A 49 -17.76 2.05 18.06
CA ALA A 49 -19.20 1.78 18.08
C ALA A 49 -19.63 0.81 16.96
N LYS A 50 -19.04 0.93 15.75
CA LYS A 50 -19.24 0.01 14.61
C LYS A 50 -19.08 -1.46 14.95
N ASP A 51 -18.16 -1.76 15.87
CA ASP A 51 -17.70 -3.11 16.16
C ASP A 51 -18.02 -3.55 17.60
N LYS A 52 -18.84 -2.76 18.34
CA LYS A 52 -19.17 -3.01 19.75
C LYS A 52 -19.65 -4.45 20.04
N ASP A 53 -20.41 -5.03 19.11
CA ASP A 53 -20.99 -6.37 19.25
C ASP A 53 -20.21 -7.45 18.48
N LYS A 54 -19.05 -7.11 17.91
CA LYS A 54 -18.23 -8.03 17.10
C LYS A 54 -17.03 -8.51 17.88
N LYS A 55 -17.05 -9.79 18.26
CA LYS A 55 -15.93 -10.42 18.96
C LYS A 55 -14.65 -10.34 18.12
N GLY A 56 -13.60 -9.75 18.67
CA GLY A 56 -12.28 -9.64 18.04
C GLY A 56 -12.08 -8.38 17.19
N GLU A 57 -13.06 -7.49 17.14
CA GLU A 57 -13.01 -6.22 16.40
C GLU A 57 -13.15 -5.05 17.39
N ASN A 58 -12.39 -3.98 17.20
CA ASN A 58 -12.43 -2.78 18.05
C ASN A 58 -12.03 -1.55 17.23
N GLY A 59 -12.95 -1.08 16.40
CA GLY A 59 -12.67 0.00 15.46
C GLY A 59 -11.78 -0.44 14.32
N SER A 60 -12.26 -1.47 13.63
CA SER A 60 -11.57 -2.14 12.55
C SER A 60 -11.73 -1.45 11.21
N ILE A 61 -10.72 -1.64 10.35
CA ILE A 61 -10.78 -1.34 8.92
C ILE A 61 -10.93 -2.64 8.10
N GLY A 62 -11.74 -2.57 7.06
CA GLY A 62 -12.11 -3.74 6.27
C GLY A 62 -12.97 -4.73 7.05
N THR A 63 -13.28 -5.85 6.41
CA THR A 63 -14.02 -6.98 6.97
C THR A 63 -13.11 -8.22 7.03
N PRO A 64 -13.41 -9.23 7.86
CA PRO A 64 -12.64 -10.48 7.86
C PRO A 64 -12.40 -11.07 6.46
N ALA A 65 -13.40 -10.98 5.58
CA ALA A 65 -13.31 -11.51 4.20
C ALA A 65 -12.41 -10.70 3.25
N THR A 66 -11.97 -9.49 3.62
CA THR A 66 -11.25 -8.58 2.71
C THR A 66 -9.81 -8.27 3.14
N ARG A 67 -9.42 -8.58 4.38
CA ARG A 67 -8.09 -8.20 4.90
C ARG A 67 -6.96 -8.94 4.18
N ASP A 68 -7.09 -10.25 4.00
CA ASP A 68 -6.09 -11.04 3.28
C ASP A 68 -5.91 -10.56 1.84
N SER A 69 -7.01 -10.35 1.11
CA SER A 69 -6.94 -9.89 -0.27
C SER A 69 -6.39 -8.46 -0.43
N ILE A 70 -6.60 -7.60 0.57
CA ILE A 70 -5.94 -6.28 0.62
C ILE A 70 -4.43 -6.44 0.74
N ILE A 71 -3.94 -7.28 1.67
CA ILE A 71 -2.50 -7.52 1.87
C ILE A 71 -1.88 -8.14 0.61
N GLU A 72 -2.53 -9.16 0.02
CA GLU A 72 -2.12 -9.76 -1.24
C GLU A 72 -2.05 -8.73 -2.38
N THR A 73 -3.00 -7.80 -2.43
CA THR A 73 -3.01 -6.72 -3.43
C THR A 73 -1.84 -5.76 -3.23
N LEU A 74 -1.51 -5.41 -1.98
CA LEU A 74 -0.36 -4.56 -1.68
C LEU A 74 0.97 -5.23 -2.08
N ILE A 75 1.10 -6.55 -1.85
CA ILE A 75 2.25 -7.34 -2.29
C ILE A 75 2.31 -7.39 -3.82
N LYS A 76 1.22 -7.79 -4.48
CA LYS A 76 1.13 -7.92 -5.95
C LYS A 76 1.42 -6.61 -6.68
N ARG A 77 1.07 -5.46 -6.08
CA ARG A 77 1.36 -4.13 -6.62
C ARG A 77 2.75 -3.61 -6.26
N GLY A 78 3.52 -4.34 -5.48
CA GLY A 78 4.89 -4.02 -5.10
C GLY A 78 5.03 -2.94 -4.04
N TYR A 79 3.96 -2.60 -3.29
CA TYR A 79 4.04 -1.60 -2.22
C TYR A 79 4.70 -2.15 -0.95
N ILE A 80 4.49 -3.43 -0.69
CA ILE A 80 5.12 -4.19 0.39
C ILE A 80 5.64 -5.51 -0.17
N GLN A 81 6.60 -6.11 0.52
CA GLN A 81 7.14 -7.44 0.21
C GLN A 81 7.14 -8.32 1.46
N ASP A 82 7.06 -9.63 1.26
CA ASP A 82 7.26 -10.63 2.32
C ASP A 82 8.71 -11.13 2.25
N ASP A 83 9.47 -10.99 3.35
CA ASP A 83 10.84 -11.48 3.46
C ASP A 83 10.95 -12.94 3.96
N GLY A 84 9.82 -13.64 4.03
CA GLY A 84 9.67 -14.99 4.57
C GLY A 84 9.27 -15.02 6.05
N LYS A 85 9.35 -13.88 6.74
CA LYS A 85 8.95 -13.75 8.15
C LYS A 85 8.15 -12.49 8.42
N HIS A 86 8.41 -11.40 7.71
CA HIS A 86 7.82 -10.09 7.93
C HIS A 86 7.38 -9.44 6.63
N LEU A 87 6.38 -8.58 6.75
CA LEU A 87 5.98 -7.61 5.74
C LEU A 87 6.85 -6.37 5.87
N VAL A 88 7.48 -5.97 4.76
CA VAL A 88 8.40 -4.83 4.68
C VAL A 88 7.92 -3.91 3.56
N SER A 89 7.80 -2.61 3.82
CA SER A 89 7.53 -1.65 2.74
C SER A 89 8.67 -1.65 1.73
N THR A 90 8.35 -1.58 0.44
CA THR A 90 9.38 -1.42 -0.61
C THR A 90 9.77 0.05 -0.73
N GLN A 91 10.82 0.35 -1.49
CA GLN A 91 11.14 1.75 -1.83
C GLN A 91 9.98 2.41 -2.58
N TYR A 92 9.38 1.69 -3.52
CA TYR A 92 8.20 2.13 -4.27
C TYR A 92 7.02 2.43 -3.34
N GLY A 93 6.74 1.55 -2.37
CA GLY A 93 5.69 1.76 -1.38
C GLY A 93 5.88 3.00 -0.51
N ARG A 94 7.13 3.28 -0.10
CA ARG A 94 7.45 4.50 0.67
C ARG A 94 7.28 5.76 -0.17
N GLN A 95 7.82 5.78 -1.39
CA GLN A 95 7.65 6.92 -2.30
C GLN A 95 6.18 7.20 -2.60
N PHE A 96 5.40 6.15 -2.83
CA PHE A 96 3.95 6.28 -3.03
C PHE A 96 3.24 6.78 -1.76
N TYR A 97 3.61 6.27 -0.58
CA TYR A 97 3.04 6.73 0.68
C TYR A 97 3.36 8.19 0.99
N ASP A 98 4.60 8.63 0.72
CA ASP A 98 5.06 10.01 0.94
C ASP A 98 4.36 11.01 0.03
N LEU A 99 3.91 10.56 -1.14
CA LEU A 99 3.08 11.34 -2.04
C LEU A 99 1.66 11.56 -1.53
N LEU A 100 1.12 10.65 -0.73
CA LEU A 100 -0.26 10.76 -0.30
C LEU A 100 -0.41 11.85 0.76
N PRO A 101 -1.45 12.69 0.64
CA PRO A 101 -1.80 13.64 1.68
C PRO A 101 -2.24 12.88 2.95
N ASP A 102 -2.03 13.53 4.10
CA ASP A 102 -2.18 12.88 5.41
C ASP A 102 -3.59 12.33 5.67
N ASP A 103 -4.62 13.01 5.19
CA ASP A 103 -6.02 12.60 5.29
C ASP A 103 -6.37 11.37 4.45
N ILE A 104 -5.63 11.09 3.37
CA ILE A 104 -5.86 9.91 2.52
C ILE A 104 -5.13 8.67 3.07
N LYS A 105 -3.95 8.85 3.68
CA LYS A 105 -3.15 7.72 4.19
C LYS A 105 -3.42 7.36 5.65
N LYS A 106 -4.15 8.21 6.39
CA LYS A 106 -4.57 7.96 7.78
C LYS A 106 -6.00 7.39 7.85
N PRO A 107 -6.35 6.68 8.94
CA PRO A 107 -7.66 6.05 9.08
C PRO A 107 -8.83 7.02 9.32
N ASP A 108 -8.57 8.29 9.61
CA ASP A 108 -9.58 9.26 10.04
C ASP A 108 -10.66 9.48 8.95
N LEU A 109 -10.28 9.59 7.68
CA LEU A 109 -11.25 9.75 6.58
C LEU A 109 -12.14 8.51 6.40
N THR A 110 -11.58 7.31 6.63
CA THR A 110 -12.38 6.08 6.56
C THR A 110 -13.42 6.02 7.67
N ALA A 111 -13.07 6.52 8.87
CA ALA A 111 -13.99 6.60 9.99
C ALA A 111 -15.13 7.58 9.70
N LEU A 112 -14.82 8.77 9.16
CA LEU A 112 -15.81 9.77 8.79
C LEU A 112 -16.85 9.22 7.81
N TRP A 113 -16.39 8.61 6.71
CA TRP A 113 -17.28 8.03 5.71
C TRP A 113 -18.09 6.86 6.23
N TRP A 114 -17.57 6.11 7.19
CA TRP A 114 -18.35 5.08 7.85
C TRP A 114 -19.47 5.69 8.70
N THR A 115 -19.20 6.75 9.48
CA THR A 115 -20.22 7.46 10.27
C THR A 115 -21.36 7.95 9.38
N ILE A 116 -21.04 8.61 8.25
CA ILE A 116 -22.06 9.11 7.32
C ILE A 116 -22.93 7.96 6.80
N GLN A 117 -22.34 6.80 6.51
CA GLN A 117 -23.11 5.63 6.06
C GLN A 117 -24.04 5.09 7.14
N GLU A 118 -23.64 5.13 8.41
CA GLU A 118 -24.52 4.74 9.53
C GLU A 118 -25.64 5.77 9.77
N ASP A 119 -25.34 7.06 9.60
CA ASP A 119 -26.36 8.13 9.64
C ASP A 119 -27.38 7.96 8.51
N ILE A 120 -26.95 7.58 7.31
CA ILE A 120 -27.85 7.25 6.20
C ILE A 120 -28.72 6.03 6.56
N LYS A 121 -28.11 4.96 7.08
CA LYS A 121 -28.83 3.74 7.48
C LYS A 121 -29.88 4.00 8.57
N SER A 122 -29.60 4.93 9.48
CA SER A 122 -30.51 5.34 10.56
C SER A 122 -31.51 6.43 10.15
N GLY A 123 -31.43 6.96 8.93
CA GLY A 123 -32.31 8.01 8.41
C GLY A 123 -31.93 9.44 8.85
N ASN A 124 -30.77 9.62 9.47
CA ASN A 124 -30.24 10.89 9.96
C ASN A 124 -29.45 11.68 8.89
N ALA A 125 -29.07 11.04 7.77
CA ALA A 125 -28.38 11.67 6.65
C ALA A 125 -28.93 11.16 5.31
N GLN A 126 -28.61 11.89 4.24
CA GLN A 126 -28.99 11.58 2.87
C GLN A 126 -27.79 11.00 2.09
N ILE A 127 -28.07 10.22 1.04
CA ILE A 127 -27.04 9.68 0.13
C ILE A 127 -26.17 10.81 -0.47
N SER A 128 -26.76 12.00 -0.66
CA SER A 128 -26.04 13.19 -1.11
C SER A 128 -24.93 13.60 -0.15
N ASP A 129 -25.08 13.40 1.16
CA ASP A 129 -24.09 13.81 2.16
C ASP A 129 -22.80 13.00 2.01
N MET A 130 -22.92 11.69 1.81
CA MET A 130 -21.79 10.82 1.50
C MET A 130 -21.11 11.23 0.19
N THR A 131 -21.91 11.43 -0.85
CA THR A 131 -21.39 11.80 -2.18
C THR A 131 -20.65 13.14 -2.14
N ASN A 132 -21.23 14.13 -1.44
CA ASN A 132 -20.64 15.45 -1.28
C ASN A 132 -19.34 15.40 -0.47
N SER A 133 -19.30 14.58 0.60
CA SER A 133 -18.10 14.39 1.42
C SER A 133 -16.94 13.77 0.60
N VAL A 134 -17.23 12.74 -0.20
CA VAL A 134 -16.24 12.13 -1.10
C VAL A 134 -15.73 13.15 -2.13
N LEU A 135 -16.65 13.87 -2.79
CA LEU A 135 -16.28 14.86 -3.80
C LEU A 135 -15.48 16.02 -3.20
N ALA A 136 -15.82 16.49 -2.00
CA ALA A 136 -15.06 17.52 -1.31
C ALA A 136 -13.64 17.06 -1.00
N SER A 137 -13.49 15.83 -0.50
CA SER A 137 -12.19 15.22 -0.20
C SER A 137 -11.33 15.11 -1.47
N ILE A 138 -11.90 14.64 -2.59
CA ILE A 138 -11.17 14.54 -3.86
C ILE A 138 -10.80 15.93 -4.38
N ARG A 139 -11.75 16.88 -4.41
CA ARG A 139 -11.52 18.24 -4.94
C ARG A 139 -10.40 18.97 -4.23
N LYS A 140 -10.26 18.76 -2.93
CA LYS A 140 -9.15 19.30 -2.13
C LYS A 140 -7.78 18.92 -2.70
N HIS A 141 -7.66 17.72 -3.26
CA HIS A 141 -6.39 17.18 -3.78
C HIS A 141 -6.24 17.29 -5.30
N LEU A 142 -7.24 17.79 -6.02
CA LEU A 142 -7.13 18.00 -7.48
C LEU A 142 -6.14 19.11 -7.85
N GLN A 143 -5.86 20.02 -6.91
CA GLN A 143 -4.91 21.12 -7.10
C GLN A 143 -3.50 20.76 -6.63
N ASP A 144 -3.32 19.62 -5.97
CA ASP A 144 -2.01 19.17 -5.53
C ASP A 144 -1.19 18.76 -6.76
N ASP A 145 -0.01 19.37 -6.91
CA ASP A 145 0.88 19.07 -8.03
C ASP A 145 1.68 17.79 -7.76
N TYR A 146 1.18 16.67 -8.28
CA TYR A 146 1.87 15.38 -8.24
C TYR A 146 2.85 15.17 -9.42
N SER A 147 3.03 16.17 -10.30
CA SER A 147 3.81 16.02 -11.55
C SER A 147 5.32 16.00 -11.34
N ALA A 148 5.81 16.60 -10.25
CA ALA A 148 7.23 16.66 -9.92
C ALA A 148 7.80 15.32 -9.41
N VAL A 149 6.96 14.31 -9.16
CA VAL A 149 7.39 13.10 -8.46
C VAL A 149 7.44 11.91 -9.41
N HIS A 150 8.67 11.52 -9.75
CA HIS A 150 8.95 10.27 -10.43
C HIS A 150 8.87 9.11 -9.44
N VAL A 151 7.75 8.39 -9.47
CA VAL A 151 7.64 7.10 -8.79
C VAL A 151 8.33 6.05 -9.65
N ASP A 152 9.60 5.80 -9.36
CA ASP A 152 10.41 4.85 -10.10
C ASP A 152 10.00 3.42 -9.74
N HIS A 153 9.27 2.78 -10.65
CA HIS A 153 9.06 1.33 -10.67
C HIS A 153 10.34 0.53 -11.00
N ALA A 154 11.53 1.11 -10.85
CA ALA A 154 12.79 0.56 -11.34
C ALA A 154 13.32 -0.60 -10.47
N ALA A 155 13.03 -0.58 -9.16
CA ALA A 155 13.69 -1.49 -8.21
C ALA A 155 13.32 -2.98 -8.37
N ASP A 156 12.14 -3.31 -8.93
CA ASP A 156 11.66 -4.71 -9.06
C ASP A 156 11.60 -5.22 -10.51
N ARG A 157 12.10 -4.46 -11.48
CA ARG A 157 12.08 -4.90 -12.88
C ARG A 157 13.31 -5.75 -13.18
N GLU A 158 13.09 -6.99 -13.56
CA GLU A 158 14.15 -7.84 -14.09
C GLU A 158 14.79 -7.17 -15.31
N GLU A 159 16.10 -6.97 -15.26
CA GLU A 159 16.89 -6.51 -16.39
C GLU A 159 16.89 -7.60 -17.47
N ILE A 160 16.32 -7.28 -18.63
CA ILE A 160 16.21 -8.21 -19.77
C ILE A 160 17.52 -8.24 -20.56
N GLY A 161 18.24 -7.12 -20.60
CA GLY A 161 19.50 -6.97 -21.30
C GLY A 161 19.90 -5.50 -21.38
N LYS A 162 20.98 -5.20 -22.12
CA LYS A 162 21.48 -3.83 -22.28
C LYS A 162 20.93 -3.20 -23.55
N CYS A 163 20.62 -1.91 -23.48
CA CYS A 163 20.12 -1.17 -24.64
C CYS A 163 21.25 -0.99 -25.68
N PRO A 164 21.07 -1.42 -26.94
CA PRO A 164 22.10 -1.28 -27.97
C PRO A 164 22.35 0.18 -28.39
N LEU A 165 21.44 1.11 -28.08
CA LEU A 165 21.60 2.53 -28.41
C LEU A 165 22.35 3.34 -27.35
N CYS A 166 22.29 2.95 -26.07
CA CYS A 166 22.84 3.78 -24.98
C CYS A 166 23.46 2.99 -23.82
N GLY A 167 23.49 1.67 -23.88
CA GLY A 167 24.07 0.79 -22.86
C GLY A 167 23.27 0.66 -21.56
N LYS A 168 22.22 1.45 -21.36
CA LYS A 168 21.38 1.39 -20.14
C LYS A 168 20.50 0.13 -20.10
N PRO A 169 20.06 -0.33 -18.91
CA PRO A 169 19.20 -1.51 -18.77
C PRO A 169 17.90 -1.39 -19.56
N VAL A 170 17.44 -2.51 -20.14
CA VAL A 170 16.13 -2.67 -20.79
C VAL A 170 15.22 -3.47 -19.86
N TYR A 171 14.00 -2.98 -19.67
CA TYR A 171 13.00 -3.60 -18.81
C TYR A 171 11.73 -3.98 -19.59
N GLU A 172 11.06 -5.03 -19.12
CA GLU A 172 9.77 -5.45 -19.65
C GLU A 172 8.65 -4.52 -19.17
N THR A 173 7.79 -4.10 -20.09
CA THR A 173 6.53 -3.39 -19.82
C THR A 173 5.35 -4.18 -20.36
N LYS A 174 4.12 -3.70 -20.14
CA LYS A 174 2.91 -4.34 -20.67
C LYS A 174 2.93 -4.45 -22.20
N LEU A 175 3.50 -3.46 -22.91
CA LEU A 175 3.43 -3.35 -24.37
C LEU A 175 4.77 -3.63 -25.08
N SER A 176 5.90 -3.46 -24.39
CA SER A 176 7.23 -3.52 -25.00
C SER A 176 8.33 -3.85 -24.00
N PHE A 177 9.50 -4.23 -24.50
CA PHE A 177 10.77 -4.22 -23.77
C PHE A 177 11.47 -2.90 -24.08
N ALA A 178 11.52 -1.99 -23.11
CA ALA A 178 11.94 -0.60 -23.34
C ALA A 178 13.17 -0.23 -22.51
N CYS A 179 14.04 0.60 -23.09
CA CYS A 179 15.19 1.14 -22.40
C CYS A 179 14.77 1.97 -21.18
N SER A 180 15.47 1.82 -20.05
CA SER A 180 15.30 2.67 -18.86
C SER A 180 15.48 4.17 -19.16
N GLY A 181 16.31 4.51 -20.15
CA GLY A 181 16.50 5.87 -20.65
C GLY A 181 15.43 6.37 -21.61
N TYR A 182 14.30 5.66 -21.81
CA TYR A 182 13.35 5.98 -22.89
C TYR A 182 12.75 7.41 -22.80
N LYS A 183 12.50 7.86 -21.58
CA LYS A 183 11.98 9.21 -21.30
C LYS A 183 13.07 10.28 -21.36
N ASN A 184 14.33 9.89 -21.19
CA ASN A 184 15.50 10.78 -21.13
C ASN A 184 16.25 10.84 -22.47
N GLY A 185 15.54 10.68 -23.59
CA GLY A 185 16.05 10.86 -24.95
C GLY A 185 16.35 9.57 -25.73
N CYS A 186 16.61 8.43 -25.08
CA CYS A 186 16.75 7.16 -25.81
C CYS A 186 15.37 6.74 -26.37
N LYS A 187 15.27 6.24 -27.61
CA LYS A 187 13.97 5.79 -28.18
C LYS A 187 13.90 4.29 -28.44
N PHE A 188 14.80 3.53 -27.82
CA PHE A 188 14.84 2.08 -27.98
C PHE A 188 13.69 1.37 -27.25
N ALA A 189 12.85 0.67 -28.02
CA ALA A 189 11.82 -0.23 -27.50
C ALA A 189 11.52 -1.38 -28.48
N ILE A 190 11.48 -2.62 -27.99
CA ILE A 190 11.02 -3.80 -28.74
C ILE A 190 9.55 -4.03 -28.39
N TRP A 191 8.64 -3.69 -29.30
CA TRP A 191 7.20 -3.87 -29.07
C TRP A 191 6.81 -5.35 -29.15
N LYS A 192 6.05 -5.83 -28.14
CA LYS A 192 5.57 -7.22 -28.07
C LYS A 192 4.68 -7.58 -29.24
N GLU A 193 3.93 -6.59 -29.72
CA GLU A 193 3.14 -6.64 -30.94
C GLU A 193 3.71 -5.62 -31.93
N ASN A 194 4.44 -6.10 -32.93
CA ASN A 194 4.83 -5.28 -34.08
C ASN A 194 4.23 -5.88 -35.36
N GLY A 195 4.19 -5.09 -36.44
CA GLY A 195 3.64 -5.55 -37.73
C GLY A 195 4.35 -6.78 -38.29
N PHE A 196 5.64 -6.94 -38.00
CA PHE A 196 6.44 -8.08 -38.43
C PHE A 196 6.00 -9.39 -37.77
N PHE A 197 5.89 -9.45 -36.45
CA PHE A 197 5.49 -10.64 -35.71
C PHE A 197 4.00 -10.95 -35.81
N LYS A 198 3.15 -9.92 -36.04
CA LYS A 198 1.72 -10.12 -36.38
C LYS A 198 1.55 -10.96 -37.65
N HIS A 199 2.40 -10.77 -38.65
CA HIS A 199 2.34 -11.55 -39.90
C HIS A 199 2.66 -13.05 -39.68
N PHE A 200 3.49 -13.35 -38.69
CA PHE A 200 3.85 -14.73 -38.32
C PHE A 200 2.98 -15.32 -37.19
N GLY A 201 1.94 -14.61 -36.74
CA GLY A 201 1.08 -15.04 -35.63
C GLY A 201 1.80 -15.21 -34.29
N LYS A 202 2.99 -14.64 -34.13
CA LYS A 202 3.83 -14.77 -32.93
C LYS A 202 3.90 -13.42 -32.19
N LYS A 203 4.17 -13.47 -30.88
CA LYS A 203 4.48 -12.27 -30.08
C LYS A 203 5.91 -12.36 -29.59
N VAL A 204 6.57 -11.21 -29.39
CA VAL A 204 7.92 -11.21 -28.81
C VAL A 204 7.81 -11.64 -27.36
N THR A 205 8.39 -12.81 -27.06
CA THR A 205 8.47 -13.35 -25.70
C THR A 205 9.66 -12.74 -24.96
N LYS A 206 9.67 -12.85 -23.63
CA LYS A 206 10.78 -12.43 -22.80
C LYS A 206 12.09 -13.12 -23.20
N ALA A 207 12.05 -14.42 -23.50
CA ALA A 207 13.23 -15.16 -23.96
C ALA A 207 13.77 -14.62 -25.28
N ALA A 208 12.90 -14.35 -26.26
CA ALA A 208 13.31 -13.74 -27.53
C ALA A 208 13.92 -12.34 -27.33
N ALA A 209 13.35 -11.53 -26.43
CA ALA A 209 13.90 -10.22 -26.09
C ALA A 209 15.29 -10.32 -25.45
N LYS A 210 15.53 -11.30 -24.55
CA LYS A 210 16.86 -11.55 -23.98
C LYS A 210 17.89 -11.97 -25.03
N THR A 211 17.50 -12.72 -26.06
CA THR A 211 18.41 -13.12 -27.14
C THR A 211 18.77 -11.96 -28.08
N LEU A 212 17.89 -10.96 -28.19
CA LEU A 212 18.07 -9.81 -29.08
C LEU A 212 18.85 -8.64 -28.45
N LEU A 213 19.17 -8.71 -27.15
CA LEU A 213 19.79 -7.66 -26.34
C LEU A 213 21.11 -8.14 -25.72
#